data_AF-A0A066UVD4-F1
#
_entry.id   AF-A0A066UVD4-F1
#
_cell.length_a   1.000
_cell.length_b   1.000
_cell.length_c   1.000
_cell.angle_alpha   90.00
_cell.angle_beta   90.00
_cell.angle_gamma   90.00
#
_symmetry.space_group_name_H-M   'P 1'
#
loop_
_entity.id
_entity.type
_entity.pdbx_description
1 polymer ?
#
loop_
_entity_poly.entity_id
_entity_poly.type
_entity_poly.pdbx_seq_one_letter_code
_entity_poly.pdbx_strand_id
1 'polypeptide(L)'
;MIRNGFYCLLPAVALATLSGCGGSDGGSSPSSSLTVPQTSFDLESTAFEEASIDIPFSVRHITGDNLYYGVFGDSEVIERIDIYANDDNTGYASVLFKPGYQLGSGTKSTNIEFNICHDYYCNEHYSGSPKSVVLTNEVTLGQQISLAESKIEVTADYNDVNIGHNVAELIQFSGSDPYQLHLEAQAGNPIVTSVNPFPALASIGLNMTFETPSVVGGGTYSSAVTVKACYDANCAYPIEGSPLTVPVDYIITGMTPTPSPDPDTGTPPTNNAKVDFDNQPSHNTIDAAYSDALNVIAIISDSPKNTVYFYSLSDAKSYEIDLTRTPTSIAVDNINGTNRFIVGHNMMITTVNYNNATPQSSQTNQIFNSHDVFDLSTDGRYAWTLPSEDQWEELQIINLNDGSVKLGDVWGYYEQTKLKINPTSSALYSLTTVISPGNISRADLTDPASPAYPVSSIYHGDYQFCNDFWFNHTGTSIFTQCGVKLNASDNANEDMRYAGQITLPPTQGWPYYSAIETLDESHDSTKLAYAMQGEDSAIRVLSSSDLSLQESFTLDDSTIENIDYPTTPKFLFYGADGKLNIVSTATANNETHTLIFQH
;
A
#
# COMPACT_ATOMS: atom_id res chain seq x y z
N MET A 1 12.14 -36.67 21.95
CA MET A 1 13.51 -36.15 22.20
C MET A 1 13.90 -35.29 21.00
N ILE A 2 13.43 -34.05 20.97
CA ILE A 2 13.84 -33.02 20.02
C ILE A 2 14.20 -31.81 20.88
N ARG A 3 15.44 -31.38 20.70
CA ARG A 3 16.13 -30.34 21.45
C ARG A 3 16.19 -29.15 20.49
N ASN A 4 15.27 -28.20 20.63
CA ASN A 4 15.23 -27.00 19.81
C ASN A 4 15.26 -25.76 20.71
N GLY A 5 16.29 -24.93 20.51
CA GLY A 5 16.23 -23.48 20.63
C GLY A 5 15.98 -22.89 22.02
N PHE A 6 17.05 -22.75 22.81
CA PHE A 6 17.13 -21.66 23.79
C PHE A 6 17.10 -20.32 23.02
N TYR A 7 15.98 -19.60 23.08
CA TYR A 7 15.98 -18.15 22.90
C TYR A 7 15.88 -17.50 24.28
N CYS A 8 16.93 -16.71 24.58
CA CYS A 8 17.02 -15.83 25.73
C CYS A 8 15.83 -14.88 25.79
N LEU A 9 14.94 -15.10 26.74
CA LEU A 9 14.35 -14.04 27.53
C LEU A 9 14.70 -14.37 28.98
N LEU A 10 15.48 -13.49 29.61
CA LEU A 10 15.85 -13.63 31.02
C LEU A 10 14.57 -13.82 31.85
N PRO A 11 14.42 -14.91 32.63
CA PRO A 11 13.51 -14.87 33.75
C PRO A 11 14.21 -14.05 34.84
N ALA A 12 13.58 -12.94 35.24
CA ALA A 12 13.96 -12.20 36.42
C ALA A 12 13.85 -13.13 37.64
N VAL A 13 14.97 -13.69 38.06
CA VAL A 13 15.10 -14.41 39.33
C VAL A 13 15.10 -13.36 40.44
N ALA A 14 13.95 -13.15 41.08
CA ALA A 14 13.88 -12.33 42.29
C ALA A 14 14.42 -13.15 43.48
N LEU A 15 15.66 -12.87 43.89
CA LEU A 15 16.19 -13.27 45.20
C LEU A 15 15.65 -12.31 46.27
N ALA A 16 14.69 -12.75 47.07
CA ALA A 16 14.29 -12.04 48.28
C ALA A 16 14.85 -12.77 49.53
N THR A 17 15.71 -12.10 50.30
CA THR A 17 16.18 -12.58 51.60
C THR A 17 15.40 -11.88 52.72
N LEU A 18 14.45 -12.60 53.34
CA LEU A 18 13.72 -12.12 54.52
C LEU A 18 14.35 -12.71 55.79
N SER A 19 14.94 -11.83 56.62
CA SER A 19 15.44 -12.19 57.95
C SER A 19 14.43 -11.82 59.03
N GLY A 20 13.93 -12.82 59.74
CA GLY A 20 13.02 -12.68 60.89
C GLY A 20 13.51 -13.49 62.09
N CYS A 21 13.52 -12.86 63.26
CA CYS A 21 14.06 -13.40 64.51
C CYS A 21 12.95 -14.01 65.39
N GLY A 22 13.14 -15.26 65.84
CA GLY A 22 12.76 -15.75 67.18
C GLY A 22 11.34 -16.30 67.43
N GLY A 23 11.26 -17.55 67.89
CA GLY A 23 10.11 -18.09 68.62
C GLY A 23 9.95 -19.62 68.52
N SER A 24 10.40 -20.36 69.54
CA SER A 24 10.30 -21.82 69.68
C SER A 24 9.01 -22.20 70.41
N ASP A 25 8.17 -23.05 69.81
CA ASP A 25 7.26 -23.95 70.52
C ASP A 25 7.09 -25.27 69.75
N GLY A 26 7.15 -26.38 70.50
CA GLY A 26 7.26 -27.73 69.98
C GLY A 26 5.96 -28.26 69.37
N GLY A 27 6.07 -28.74 68.13
CA GLY A 27 5.02 -29.50 67.43
C GLY A 27 5.30 -29.52 65.94
N SER A 28 5.92 -30.60 65.44
CA SER A 28 6.40 -30.79 64.05
C SER A 28 7.35 -29.68 63.59
N SER A 29 8.59 -30.02 63.20
CA SER A 29 9.54 -29.04 62.66
C SER A 29 8.83 -28.18 61.61
N PRO A 30 8.82 -26.84 61.74
CA PRO A 30 8.22 -26.00 60.72
C PRO A 30 8.99 -26.30 59.43
N SER A 31 8.26 -26.67 58.38
CA SER A 31 8.80 -26.87 57.03
C SER A 31 8.22 -25.80 56.13
N SER A 32 9.01 -25.31 55.16
CA SER A 32 8.44 -24.50 54.09
C SER A 32 7.31 -25.30 53.40
N SER A 33 6.24 -24.63 52.98
CA SER A 33 5.08 -25.33 52.42
C SER A 33 4.34 -24.51 51.37
N LEU A 34 3.81 -25.18 50.36
CA LEU A 34 2.95 -24.59 49.33
C LEU A 34 1.47 -24.76 49.71
N THR A 35 0.67 -23.72 49.49
CA THR A 35 -0.80 -23.78 49.53
C THR A 35 -1.38 -23.19 48.25
N VAL A 36 -2.25 -23.96 47.61
CA VAL A 36 -3.10 -23.50 46.50
C VAL A 36 -4.55 -23.70 46.96
N PRO A 37 -5.34 -22.63 47.15
CA PRO A 37 -6.64 -22.70 47.82
C PRO A 37 -7.73 -23.35 46.96
N GLN A 38 -7.63 -23.23 45.63
CA GLN A 38 -8.55 -23.83 44.67
C GLN A 38 -7.76 -24.69 43.67
N THR A 39 -8.20 -25.92 43.48
CA THR A 39 -7.49 -26.92 42.66
C THR A 39 -8.30 -27.39 41.45
N SER A 40 -9.38 -26.69 41.12
CA SER A 40 -10.24 -26.97 39.97
C SER A 40 -10.79 -25.66 39.42
N PHE A 41 -10.64 -25.43 38.12
CA PHE A 41 -11.16 -24.26 37.42
C PHE A 41 -11.83 -24.69 36.13
N ASP A 42 -13.00 -24.12 35.86
CA ASP A 42 -13.77 -24.32 34.63
C ASP A 42 -13.79 -23.00 33.86
N LEU A 43 -13.43 -23.06 32.59
CA LEU A 43 -13.26 -21.95 31.66
C LEU A 43 -14.07 -22.22 30.39
N GLU A 44 -14.39 -21.16 29.66
CA GLU A 44 -15.00 -21.25 28.34
C GLU A 44 -14.17 -20.41 27.36
N SER A 45 -13.97 -20.93 26.15
CA SER A 45 -13.26 -20.21 25.09
C SER A 45 -13.93 -20.39 23.73
N THR A 46 -13.77 -19.39 22.87
CA THR A 46 -14.20 -19.47 21.47
C THR A 46 -13.04 -19.94 20.59
N ALA A 47 -13.23 -19.96 19.27
CA ALA A 47 -12.16 -20.31 18.34
C ALA A 47 -10.93 -19.40 18.50
N PHE A 48 -11.13 -18.08 18.59
CA PHE A 48 -10.07 -17.08 18.53
C PHE A 48 -9.70 -16.47 19.89
N GLU A 49 -10.63 -16.46 20.85
CA GLU A 49 -10.35 -15.94 22.19
C GLU A 49 -9.62 -16.99 23.03
N GLU A 50 -8.44 -16.63 23.53
CA GLU A 50 -7.66 -17.47 24.44
C GLU A 50 -8.22 -17.34 25.87
N ALA A 51 -8.56 -18.48 26.48
CA ALA A 51 -8.93 -18.49 27.90
C ALA A 51 -7.69 -18.29 28.77
N SER A 52 -7.78 -17.41 29.76
CA SER A 52 -6.75 -17.19 30.76
C SER A 52 -7.31 -17.24 32.17
N ILE A 53 -6.49 -17.70 33.12
CA ILE A 53 -6.85 -17.77 34.54
C ILE A 53 -5.66 -17.47 35.44
N ASP A 54 -5.90 -16.67 36.48
CA ASP A 54 -4.94 -16.40 37.54
C ASP A 54 -5.23 -17.32 38.73
N ILE A 55 -4.28 -18.21 39.02
CA ILE A 55 -4.41 -19.21 40.09
C ILE A 55 -3.59 -18.73 41.29
N PRO A 56 -4.23 -18.27 42.38
CA PRO A 56 -3.51 -17.77 43.53
C PRO A 56 -2.80 -18.89 44.27
N PHE A 57 -1.61 -18.60 44.81
CA PHE A 57 -0.89 -19.48 45.69
C PHE A 57 -0.25 -18.70 46.85
N SER A 58 0.07 -19.41 47.92
CA SER A 58 0.84 -18.86 49.04
C SER A 58 1.91 -19.84 49.47
N VAL A 59 3.06 -19.30 49.83
CA VAL A 59 4.22 -20.06 50.29
C VAL A 59 4.47 -19.71 51.75
N ARG A 60 4.60 -20.71 52.61
CA ARG A 60 5.19 -20.50 53.93
C ARG A 60 6.69 -20.72 53.77
N HIS A 61 7.50 -19.68 54.00
CA HIS A 61 8.95 -19.74 53.92
C HIS A 61 9.59 -19.66 55.30
N ILE A 62 10.72 -20.34 55.49
CA ILE A 62 11.52 -20.31 56.73
C ILE A 62 12.89 -19.73 56.41
N THR A 63 13.29 -18.70 57.17
CA THR A 63 14.56 -18.00 57.01
C THR A 63 15.75 -18.97 57.03
N GLY A 64 16.49 -19.03 55.92
CA GLY A 64 17.70 -19.85 55.76
C GLY A 64 17.62 -20.92 54.67
N ASP A 65 16.43 -21.19 54.12
CA ASP A 65 16.24 -22.10 52.98
C ASP A 65 16.41 -21.38 51.64
N ASN A 66 16.96 -22.07 50.64
CA ASN A 66 16.82 -21.66 49.24
C ASN A 66 15.58 -22.34 48.67
N LEU A 67 14.65 -21.56 48.13
CA LEU A 67 13.39 -22.06 47.62
C LEU A 67 13.35 -21.95 46.10
N TYR A 68 13.20 -23.09 45.44
CA TYR A 68 12.99 -23.18 44.00
C TYR A 68 11.51 -23.47 43.74
N TYR A 69 10.88 -22.72 42.84
CA TYR A 69 9.47 -22.92 42.49
C TYR A 69 9.26 -22.88 40.98
N GLY A 70 8.26 -23.61 40.53
CA GLY A 70 7.86 -23.67 39.13
C GLY A 70 6.45 -24.21 38.97
N VAL A 71 5.77 -23.82 37.91
CA VAL A 71 4.45 -24.34 37.54
C VAL A 71 4.60 -24.97 36.17
N PHE A 72 4.28 -26.26 36.08
CA PHE A 72 4.42 -27.04 34.86
C PHE A 72 3.06 -27.49 34.38
N GLY A 73 2.85 -27.50 33.07
CA GLY A 73 1.60 -27.89 32.46
C GLY A 73 1.82 -28.61 31.14
N ASP A 74 0.75 -29.17 30.60
CA ASP A 74 0.75 -29.84 29.31
C ASP A 74 0.82 -28.82 28.16
N SER A 75 1.91 -28.86 27.40
CA SER A 75 2.11 -27.99 26.23
C SER A 75 1.19 -28.30 25.06
N GLU A 76 0.41 -29.39 25.08
CA GLU A 76 -0.62 -29.65 24.07
C GLU A 76 -1.84 -28.75 24.27
N VAL A 77 -2.15 -28.37 25.51
CA VAL A 77 -3.34 -27.57 25.89
C VAL A 77 -2.98 -26.13 26.30
N ILE A 78 -1.83 -25.95 26.94
CA ILE A 78 -1.39 -24.67 27.49
C ILE A 78 -0.38 -24.02 26.55
N GLU A 79 -0.59 -22.74 26.28
CA GLU A 79 0.31 -21.91 25.47
C GLU A 79 1.43 -21.35 26.36
N ARG A 80 1.07 -20.75 27.49
CA ARG A 80 2.03 -20.11 28.40
C ARG A 80 1.58 -20.17 29.86
N ILE A 81 2.56 -20.22 30.76
CA ILE A 81 2.36 -20.04 32.20
C ILE A 81 3.35 -18.98 32.69
N ASP A 82 2.83 -17.92 33.29
CA ASP A 82 3.60 -16.84 33.88
C ASP A 82 3.39 -16.84 35.40
N ILE A 83 4.45 -16.65 36.19
CA ILE A 83 4.36 -16.68 37.66
C ILE A 83 4.68 -15.30 38.22
N TYR A 84 3.79 -14.79 39.05
CA TYR A 84 3.92 -13.52 39.75
C TYR A 84 3.95 -13.77 41.25
N ALA A 85 5.08 -13.49 41.89
CA ALA A 85 5.28 -13.64 43.33
C ALA A 85 5.40 -12.27 44.00
N ASN A 86 4.77 -12.11 45.16
CA ASN A 86 4.77 -10.91 45.97
C ASN A 86 5.73 -11.07 47.17
N ASP A 87 6.15 -9.95 47.76
CA ASP A 87 7.05 -9.92 48.91
C ASP A 87 6.40 -10.43 50.23
N ASP A 88 5.08 -10.64 50.25
CA ASP A 88 4.33 -11.12 51.42
C ASP A 88 4.11 -12.65 51.45
N ASN A 89 4.85 -13.38 50.59
CA ASN A 89 4.74 -14.81 50.35
C ASN A 89 3.41 -15.27 49.72
N THR A 90 2.70 -14.38 49.04
CA THR A 90 1.59 -14.71 48.15
C THR A 90 1.99 -14.53 46.68
N GLY A 91 1.17 -15.01 45.77
CA GLY A 91 1.38 -14.83 44.33
C GLY A 91 0.25 -15.44 43.53
N TYR A 92 0.36 -15.39 42.21
CA TYR A 92 -0.51 -16.11 41.31
C TYR A 92 0.27 -16.63 40.09
N ALA A 93 -0.20 -17.75 39.54
CA ALA A 93 0.24 -18.23 38.24
C ALA A 93 -0.84 -17.88 37.20
N SER A 94 -0.49 -17.08 36.21
CA SER A 94 -1.35 -16.79 35.07
C SER A 94 -1.15 -17.87 34.02
N VAL A 95 -2.21 -18.60 33.71
CA VAL A 95 -2.20 -19.71 32.76
C VAL A 95 -3.00 -19.33 31.54
N LEU A 96 -2.35 -19.35 30.37
CA LEU A 96 -2.96 -19.05 29.08
C LEU A 96 -3.14 -20.36 28.30
N PHE A 97 -4.37 -20.67 27.93
CA PHE A 97 -4.69 -21.78 27.04
C PHE A 97 -4.34 -21.44 25.60
N LYS A 98 -4.06 -22.47 24.79
CA LYS A 98 -3.99 -22.28 23.34
C LYS A 98 -5.34 -21.79 22.79
N PRO A 99 -5.34 -21.09 21.65
CA PRO A 99 -6.57 -20.71 20.96
C PRO A 99 -7.49 -21.91 20.71
N GLY A 100 -8.80 -21.72 20.83
CA GLY A 100 -9.78 -22.80 20.73
C GLY A 100 -9.70 -23.60 19.43
N TYR A 101 -9.35 -22.96 18.31
CA TYR A 101 -9.17 -23.67 17.03
C TYR A 101 -8.03 -24.70 17.05
N GLN A 102 -7.01 -24.53 17.89
CA GLN A 102 -5.93 -25.51 18.06
C GLN A 102 -6.33 -26.65 19.01
N LEU A 103 -7.15 -26.34 20.00
CA LEU A 103 -7.64 -27.29 21.00
C LEU A 103 -8.72 -28.22 20.41
N GLY A 104 -9.49 -27.71 19.44
CA GLY A 104 -10.67 -28.38 18.89
C GLY A 104 -11.89 -28.25 19.80
N SER A 105 -13.08 -28.51 19.26
CA SER A 105 -14.34 -28.36 20.00
C SER A 105 -14.50 -29.36 21.16
N GLY A 106 -15.31 -28.94 22.14
CA GLY A 106 -15.68 -29.71 23.33
C GLY A 106 -14.77 -29.45 24.53
N THR A 107 -14.99 -30.24 25.58
CA THR A 107 -14.29 -30.10 26.86
C THR A 107 -12.84 -30.59 26.77
N LYS A 108 -11.90 -29.72 27.13
CA LYS A 108 -10.47 -30.04 27.28
C LYS A 108 -10.06 -29.88 28.73
N SER A 109 -9.57 -30.94 29.34
CA SER A 109 -9.05 -30.89 30.71
C SER A 109 -7.56 -31.18 30.72
N THR A 110 -6.81 -30.42 31.50
CA THR A 110 -5.39 -30.65 31.76
C THR A 110 -5.08 -30.39 33.22
N ASN A 111 -3.94 -30.92 33.68
CA ASN A 111 -3.44 -30.68 35.02
C ASN A 111 -2.18 -29.83 34.93
N ILE A 112 -2.10 -28.82 35.78
CA ILE A 112 -0.84 -28.14 36.07
C ILE A 112 -0.33 -28.55 37.44
N GLU A 113 0.99 -28.57 37.60
CA GLU A 113 1.66 -28.94 38.84
C GLU A 113 2.48 -27.77 39.36
N PHE A 114 2.06 -27.25 40.51
CA PHE A 114 2.85 -26.32 41.30
C PHE A 114 3.90 -27.10 42.08
N ASN A 115 5.15 -26.75 41.84
CA ASN A 115 6.30 -27.40 42.43
C ASN A 115 7.07 -26.40 43.29
N ILE A 116 7.41 -26.82 44.49
CA ILE A 116 8.27 -26.09 45.42
C ILE A 116 9.30 -27.07 45.96
N CYS A 117 10.59 -26.76 45.79
CA CYS A 117 11.65 -27.76 45.85
C CYS A 117 12.91 -27.23 46.56
N HIS A 118 13.60 -28.14 47.24
CA HIS A 118 14.84 -27.86 47.96
C HIS A 118 16.03 -27.64 47.00
N ASP A 119 15.95 -28.17 45.78
CA ASP A 119 17.00 -28.09 44.77
C ASP A 119 16.49 -27.57 43.43
N TYR A 120 17.41 -27.04 42.63
CA TYR A 120 17.13 -26.43 41.34
C TYR A 120 16.47 -27.39 40.33
N TYR A 121 16.77 -28.69 40.41
CA TYR A 121 16.21 -29.70 39.50
C TYR A 121 14.92 -30.33 40.05
N CYS A 122 14.46 -29.87 41.21
CA CYS A 122 13.26 -30.35 41.88
C CYS A 122 13.25 -31.87 42.11
N ASN A 123 14.37 -32.43 42.57
CA ASN A 123 14.43 -33.84 42.96
C ASN A 123 13.83 -34.07 44.35
N GLU A 124 13.81 -33.04 45.20
CA GLU A 124 13.28 -33.11 46.56
C GLU A 124 12.27 -31.97 46.82
N HIS A 125 11.01 -32.34 47.09
CA HIS A 125 9.91 -31.40 47.26
C HIS A 125 9.68 -31.05 48.73
N TYR A 126 9.27 -29.80 48.98
CA TYR A 126 8.76 -29.41 50.30
C TYR A 126 7.33 -29.91 50.54
N SER A 127 6.88 -29.84 51.79
CA SER A 127 5.52 -30.23 52.20
C SER A 127 4.44 -29.46 51.41
N GLY A 128 3.45 -30.18 50.89
CA GLY A 128 2.38 -29.61 50.06
C GLY A 128 2.72 -29.49 48.57
N SER A 129 3.94 -29.86 48.16
CA SER A 129 4.37 -29.96 46.76
C SER A 129 4.71 -31.42 46.37
N PRO A 130 4.51 -31.84 45.11
CA PRO A 130 3.80 -31.11 44.05
C PRO A 130 2.31 -30.97 44.37
N LYS A 131 1.72 -29.84 43.94
CA LYS A 131 0.28 -29.59 44.05
C LYS A 131 -0.33 -29.54 42.66
N SER A 132 -1.20 -30.50 42.37
CA SER A 132 -1.92 -30.57 41.10
C SER A 132 -3.18 -29.69 41.15
N VAL A 133 -3.40 -28.94 40.07
CA VAL A 133 -4.60 -28.14 39.80
C VAL A 133 -5.18 -28.59 38.47
N VAL A 134 -6.46 -28.95 38.47
CA VAL A 134 -7.20 -29.35 37.28
C VAL A 134 -7.76 -28.09 36.63
N LEU A 135 -7.51 -27.93 35.34
CA LEU A 135 -8.10 -26.88 34.52
C LEU A 135 -8.93 -27.52 33.43
N THR A 136 -10.18 -27.09 33.30
CA THR A 136 -11.11 -27.51 32.26
C THR A 136 -11.48 -26.31 31.41
N ASN A 137 -11.40 -26.43 30.10
CA ASN A 137 -11.83 -25.43 29.14
C ASN A 137 -12.87 -26.03 28.20
N GLU A 138 -14.07 -25.44 28.13
CA GLU A 138 -15.09 -25.78 27.16
C GLU A 138 -14.91 -24.94 25.90
N VAL A 139 -14.54 -25.59 24.79
CA VAL A 139 -14.27 -24.90 23.53
C VAL A 139 -15.45 -25.02 22.58
N THR A 140 -16.02 -23.89 22.17
CA THR A 140 -17.08 -23.87 21.15
C THR A 140 -16.52 -23.41 19.80
N LEU A 141 -16.57 -24.30 18.81
CA LEU A 141 -16.29 -23.99 17.40
C LEU A 141 -17.61 -23.99 16.64
N GLY A 142 -18.04 -22.82 16.17
CA GLY A 142 -19.34 -22.64 15.49
C GLY A 142 -19.22 -22.21 14.03
N GLN A 143 -18.01 -21.97 13.54
CA GLN A 143 -17.74 -21.48 12.20
C GLN A 143 -17.83 -22.62 11.18
N GLN A 144 -18.74 -22.45 10.22
CA GLN A 144 -18.93 -23.37 9.11
C GLN A 144 -19.31 -22.59 7.84
N ILE A 145 -18.94 -23.14 6.69
CA ILE A 145 -19.32 -22.63 5.38
C ILE A 145 -20.06 -23.68 4.56
N SER A 146 -20.96 -23.23 3.68
CA SER A 146 -21.64 -24.08 2.71
C SER A 146 -21.98 -23.29 1.45
N LEU A 147 -22.12 -23.98 0.30
CA LEU A 147 -22.54 -23.33 -0.95
C LEU A 147 -24.00 -22.87 -0.85
N ALA A 148 -24.23 -21.58 -1.09
CA ALA A 148 -25.57 -21.03 -1.28
C ALA A 148 -26.09 -21.35 -2.69
N GLU A 149 -25.22 -21.18 -3.69
CA GLU A 149 -25.50 -21.43 -5.09
C GLU A 149 -24.62 -22.56 -5.63
N SER A 150 -25.18 -23.37 -6.53
CA SER A 150 -24.48 -24.55 -7.05
C SER A 150 -23.44 -24.23 -8.12
N LYS A 151 -23.46 -23.02 -8.71
CA LYS A 151 -22.53 -22.58 -9.75
C LYS A 151 -22.59 -21.07 -9.95
N ILE A 152 -21.50 -20.50 -10.45
CA ILE A 152 -21.45 -19.11 -10.94
C ILE A 152 -21.53 -19.14 -12.47
N GLU A 153 -22.38 -18.30 -13.06
CA GLU A 153 -22.43 -18.10 -14.51
C GLU A 153 -22.03 -16.68 -14.86
N VAL A 154 -21.00 -16.54 -15.70
CA VAL A 154 -20.51 -15.26 -16.20
C VAL A 154 -20.70 -15.23 -17.71
N THR A 155 -21.36 -14.20 -18.21
CA THR A 155 -21.57 -14.00 -19.65
C THR A 155 -20.84 -12.75 -20.13
N ALA A 156 -20.15 -12.86 -21.26
CA ALA A 156 -19.43 -11.78 -21.93
C ALA A 156 -19.73 -11.76 -23.44
N ASP A 157 -19.58 -10.61 -24.09
CA ASP A 157 -19.48 -10.48 -25.54
C ASP A 157 -18.02 -10.72 -25.99
N TYR A 158 -17.84 -11.21 -27.23
CA TYR A 158 -16.52 -11.47 -27.80
C TYR A 158 -15.61 -10.23 -27.82
N ASN A 159 -16.20 -9.04 -27.88
CA ASN A 159 -15.46 -7.78 -27.92
C ASN A 159 -15.24 -7.16 -26.53
N ASP A 160 -15.78 -7.75 -25.46
CA ASP A 160 -15.56 -7.26 -24.12
C ASP A 160 -14.10 -7.50 -23.70
N VAL A 161 -13.58 -6.64 -22.82
CA VAL A 161 -12.25 -6.74 -22.21
C VAL A 161 -12.37 -6.55 -20.69
N ASN A 162 -11.51 -7.21 -19.90
CA ASN A 162 -11.49 -7.13 -18.44
C ASN A 162 -12.80 -7.55 -17.76
N ILE A 163 -13.24 -8.78 -18.03
CA ILE A 163 -14.47 -9.31 -17.44
C ILE A 163 -14.29 -9.51 -15.93
N GLY A 164 -14.83 -8.60 -15.15
CA GLY A 164 -14.96 -8.70 -13.70
C GLY A 164 -16.32 -9.26 -13.29
N HIS A 165 -16.35 -10.09 -12.26
CA HIS A 165 -17.59 -10.60 -11.68
C HIS A 165 -17.50 -10.66 -10.16
N ASN A 166 -18.43 -9.99 -9.48
CA ASN A 166 -18.55 -9.98 -8.03
C ASN A 166 -19.80 -10.76 -7.62
N VAL A 167 -19.65 -11.74 -6.73
CA VAL A 167 -20.75 -12.48 -6.13
C VAL A 167 -20.65 -12.38 -4.61
N ALA A 168 -21.58 -11.67 -3.97
CA ALA A 168 -21.51 -11.39 -2.52
C ALA A 168 -22.14 -12.48 -1.62
N GLU A 169 -23.10 -13.25 -2.12
CA GLU A 169 -23.90 -14.21 -1.32
C GLU A 169 -23.70 -15.68 -1.75
N LEU A 170 -22.56 -15.98 -2.37
CA LEU A 170 -22.28 -17.29 -2.97
C LEU A 170 -22.08 -18.41 -1.94
N ILE A 171 -21.38 -18.12 -0.85
CA ILE A 171 -21.03 -19.07 0.20
C ILE A 171 -21.73 -18.60 1.47
N GLN A 172 -22.63 -19.40 2.01
CA GLN A 172 -23.25 -19.13 3.31
C GLN A 172 -22.21 -19.37 4.40
N PHE A 173 -22.13 -18.42 5.32
CA PHE A 173 -21.32 -18.53 6.54
C PHE A 173 -22.25 -18.60 7.75
N SER A 174 -21.95 -19.48 8.69
CA SER A 174 -22.55 -19.43 10.02
C SER A 174 -21.48 -19.64 11.07
N GLY A 175 -21.62 -18.93 12.19
CA GLY A 175 -20.58 -18.78 13.20
C GLY A 175 -20.47 -17.33 13.64
N SER A 176 -19.55 -17.04 14.55
CA SER A 176 -19.25 -15.68 14.98
C SER A 176 -18.14 -15.08 14.13
N ASP A 177 -18.33 -13.81 13.76
CA ASP A 177 -17.34 -12.89 13.16
C ASP A 177 -16.50 -13.49 12.00
N PRO A 178 -17.01 -13.46 10.75
CA PRO A 178 -16.28 -13.99 9.59
C PRO A 178 -15.03 -13.16 9.24
N TYR A 179 -14.87 -11.95 9.79
CA TYR A 179 -13.70 -11.09 9.53
C TYR A 179 -12.43 -11.58 10.23
N GLN A 180 -12.55 -12.51 11.18
CA GLN A 180 -11.41 -13.15 11.86
C GLN A 180 -10.88 -14.37 11.09
N LEU A 181 -11.57 -14.81 10.03
CA LEU A 181 -11.14 -15.94 9.22
C LEU A 181 -10.03 -15.54 8.24
N HIS A 182 -9.07 -16.44 8.07
CA HIS A 182 -8.19 -16.41 6.92
C HIS A 182 -8.89 -17.02 5.71
N LEU A 183 -8.99 -16.25 4.63
CA LEU A 183 -9.69 -16.65 3.40
C LEU A 183 -8.71 -16.68 2.23
N GLU A 184 -8.69 -17.80 1.52
CA GLU A 184 -7.94 -17.95 0.28
C GLU A 184 -8.85 -18.50 -0.82
N ALA A 185 -8.68 -18.04 -2.04
CA ALA A 185 -9.35 -18.63 -3.19
C ALA A 185 -8.37 -18.88 -4.32
N GLN A 186 -8.58 -19.97 -5.06
CA GLN A 186 -7.75 -20.34 -6.20
C GLN A 186 -8.61 -20.88 -7.34
N ALA A 187 -8.33 -20.42 -8.56
CA ALA A 187 -8.93 -20.95 -9.77
C ALA A 187 -8.25 -22.25 -10.23
N GLY A 188 -9.06 -23.20 -10.72
CA GLY A 188 -8.58 -24.48 -11.23
C GLY A 188 -8.01 -24.43 -12.65
N ASN A 189 -8.22 -23.33 -13.38
CA ASN A 189 -7.71 -23.14 -14.74
C ASN A 189 -7.48 -21.63 -15.02
N PRO A 190 -6.76 -21.28 -16.11
CA PRO A 190 -6.42 -19.88 -16.39
C PRO A 190 -7.57 -19.04 -16.96
N ILE A 191 -8.78 -19.59 -17.13
CA ILE A 191 -9.95 -18.81 -17.58
C ILE A 191 -10.39 -17.81 -16.50
N VAL A 192 -10.25 -18.17 -15.23
CA VAL A 192 -10.38 -17.22 -14.12
C VAL A 192 -8.96 -16.75 -13.80
N THR A 193 -8.64 -15.52 -14.17
CA THR A 193 -7.29 -14.95 -14.11
C THR A 193 -6.95 -14.44 -12.71
N SER A 194 -7.96 -14.06 -11.93
CA SER A 194 -7.83 -13.68 -10.52
C SER A 194 -9.10 -14.02 -9.75
N VAL A 195 -8.95 -14.39 -8.48
CA VAL A 195 -10.08 -14.61 -7.57
C VAL A 195 -9.70 -14.24 -6.14
N ASN A 196 -10.45 -13.32 -5.55
CA ASN A 196 -10.23 -12.83 -4.19
C ASN A 196 -11.52 -13.02 -3.36
N PRO A 197 -11.47 -13.81 -2.27
CA PRO A 197 -12.61 -13.95 -1.38
C PRO A 197 -12.72 -12.74 -0.46
N PHE A 198 -13.94 -12.38 -0.06
CA PHE A 198 -14.18 -11.35 0.95
C PHE A 198 -15.29 -11.77 1.91
N PRO A 199 -15.14 -11.51 3.22
CA PRO A 199 -16.16 -11.84 4.21
C PRO A 199 -17.28 -10.79 4.22
N ALA A 200 -18.50 -11.26 4.48
CA ALA A 200 -19.67 -10.47 4.82
C ALA A 200 -20.38 -11.10 6.04
N LEU A 201 -21.29 -10.38 6.70
CA LEU A 201 -21.86 -10.76 8.00
C LEU A 201 -22.42 -12.20 8.07
N ALA A 202 -22.96 -12.73 6.98
CA ALA A 202 -23.52 -14.09 6.90
C ALA A 202 -23.08 -14.86 5.64
N SER A 203 -22.09 -14.36 4.90
CA SER A 203 -21.63 -14.96 3.66
C SER A 203 -20.16 -14.70 3.38
N ILE A 204 -19.59 -15.46 2.46
CA ILE A 204 -18.30 -15.16 1.84
C ILE A 204 -18.57 -14.94 0.36
N GLY A 205 -18.16 -13.78 -0.13
CA GLY A 205 -18.24 -13.40 -1.52
C GLY A 205 -16.93 -13.62 -2.27
N LEU A 206 -16.98 -13.57 -3.61
CA LEU A 206 -15.83 -13.67 -4.50
C LEU A 206 -15.80 -12.50 -5.48
N ASN A 207 -14.64 -11.86 -5.59
CA ASN A 207 -14.30 -10.96 -6.69
C ASN A 207 -13.43 -11.72 -7.67
N MET A 208 -13.92 -11.92 -8.90
CA MET A 208 -13.24 -12.69 -9.93
C MET A 208 -12.96 -11.83 -11.16
N THR A 209 -11.85 -12.11 -11.84
CA THR A 209 -11.60 -11.65 -13.21
C THR A 209 -11.43 -12.84 -14.13
N PHE A 210 -11.87 -12.69 -15.37
CA PHE A 210 -11.80 -13.73 -16.40
C PHE A 210 -10.87 -13.32 -17.53
N GLU A 211 -10.32 -14.31 -18.21
CA GLU A 211 -9.51 -14.12 -19.40
C GLU A 211 -10.32 -13.45 -20.51
N THR A 212 -9.64 -12.64 -21.31
CA THR A 212 -10.25 -11.79 -22.33
C THR A 212 -11.00 -12.65 -23.36
N PRO A 213 -12.30 -12.38 -23.62
CA PRO A 213 -13.12 -13.12 -24.57
C PRO A 213 -12.48 -13.40 -25.94
N SER A 214 -11.78 -12.41 -26.51
CA SER A 214 -11.08 -12.52 -27.80
C SER A 214 -9.85 -13.43 -27.77
N VAL A 215 -9.23 -13.63 -26.60
CA VAL A 215 -8.11 -14.55 -26.35
C VAL A 215 -8.62 -15.99 -26.16
N VAL A 216 -9.74 -16.15 -25.46
CA VAL A 216 -10.35 -17.46 -25.16
C VAL A 216 -11.12 -18.02 -26.36
N GLY A 217 -11.69 -17.15 -27.20
CA GLY A 217 -12.60 -17.50 -28.28
C GLY A 217 -14.06 -17.60 -27.82
N GLY A 218 -15.01 -17.53 -28.75
CA GLY A 218 -16.43 -17.64 -28.39
C GLY A 218 -16.86 -19.09 -28.09
N GLY A 219 -17.72 -19.27 -27.10
CA GLY A 219 -18.14 -20.58 -26.60
C GLY A 219 -18.47 -20.57 -25.11
N THR A 220 -18.74 -21.74 -24.53
CA THR A 220 -18.93 -21.91 -23.08
C THR A 220 -17.75 -22.68 -22.51
N TYR A 221 -17.15 -22.14 -21.46
CA TYR A 221 -15.96 -22.67 -20.83
C TYR A 221 -16.22 -22.89 -19.34
N SER A 222 -16.00 -24.10 -18.86
CA SER A 222 -16.19 -24.41 -17.43
C SER A 222 -14.85 -24.36 -16.69
N SER A 223 -14.89 -23.78 -15.49
CA SER A 223 -13.83 -23.71 -14.50
C SER A 223 -14.37 -24.07 -13.12
N ALA A 224 -13.50 -24.07 -12.13
CA ALA A 224 -13.89 -24.20 -10.73
C ALA A 224 -12.98 -23.35 -9.86
N VAL A 225 -13.54 -22.68 -8.86
CA VAL A 225 -12.80 -21.95 -7.83
C VAL A 225 -12.83 -22.77 -6.55
N THR A 226 -11.68 -22.97 -5.92
CA THR A 226 -11.59 -23.56 -4.58
C THR A 226 -11.39 -22.45 -3.56
N VAL A 227 -12.27 -22.36 -2.58
CA VAL A 227 -12.22 -21.40 -1.48
C VAL A 227 -11.85 -22.16 -0.20
N LYS A 228 -10.82 -21.67 0.49
CA LYS A 228 -10.42 -22.12 1.82
C LYS A 228 -10.77 -21.03 2.82
N ALA A 229 -11.53 -21.40 3.84
CA ALA A 229 -11.71 -20.62 5.05
C ALA A 229 -11.07 -21.36 6.23
N CYS A 230 -10.24 -20.65 6.98
CA CYS A 230 -9.38 -21.23 8.01
C CYS A 230 -9.30 -20.32 9.24
N TYR A 231 -9.03 -20.92 10.39
CA TYR A 231 -8.79 -20.16 11.62
C TYR A 231 -7.38 -19.53 11.66
N ASP A 232 -6.44 -20.03 10.86
CA ASP A 232 -5.05 -19.58 10.82
C ASP A 232 -4.58 -19.25 9.39
N ALA A 233 -3.56 -18.39 9.30
CA ALA A 233 -2.99 -17.90 8.05
C ALA A 233 -2.32 -18.97 7.17
N ASN A 234 -1.90 -20.11 7.75
CA ASN A 234 -1.32 -21.22 6.98
C ASN A 234 -2.38 -22.24 6.56
N CYS A 235 -3.64 -22.02 6.91
CA CYS A 235 -4.74 -22.95 6.68
C CYS A 235 -4.47 -24.37 7.23
N ALA A 236 -3.77 -24.47 8.36
CA ALA A 236 -3.56 -25.74 9.05
C ALA A 236 -4.85 -26.22 9.76
N TYR A 237 -5.71 -25.29 10.16
CA TYR A 237 -6.98 -25.53 10.84
C TYR A 237 -8.14 -24.98 10.00
N PRO A 238 -8.63 -25.73 8.99
CA PRO A 238 -9.79 -25.32 8.21
C PRO A 238 -11.06 -25.35 9.06
N ILE A 239 -11.99 -24.43 8.78
CA ILE A 239 -13.32 -24.46 9.41
C ILE A 239 -14.19 -25.57 8.79
N GLU A 240 -15.32 -25.89 9.43
CA GLU A 240 -16.22 -26.91 8.89
C GLU A 240 -16.77 -26.50 7.52
N GLY A 241 -16.76 -27.44 6.56
CA GLY A 241 -17.16 -27.18 5.17
C GLY A 241 -16.06 -26.61 4.26
N SER A 242 -14.87 -26.31 4.80
CA SER A 242 -13.68 -25.88 4.04
C SER A 242 -12.72 -27.07 3.78
N PRO A 243 -12.07 -27.18 2.59
CA PRO A 243 -12.22 -26.32 1.42
C PRO A 243 -13.53 -26.58 0.65
N LEU A 244 -14.04 -25.53 0.01
CA LEU A 244 -15.26 -25.56 -0.79
C LEU A 244 -14.92 -25.32 -2.27
N THR A 245 -15.49 -26.11 -3.18
CA THR A 245 -15.28 -25.94 -4.62
C THR A 245 -16.56 -25.40 -5.28
N VAL A 246 -16.45 -24.23 -5.90
CA VAL A 246 -17.53 -23.57 -6.63
C VAL A 246 -17.32 -23.76 -8.15
N PRO A 247 -18.24 -24.42 -8.87
CA PRO A 247 -18.21 -24.47 -10.33
C PRO A 247 -18.45 -23.08 -10.95
N VAL A 248 -17.75 -22.77 -12.05
CA VAL A 248 -17.87 -21.50 -12.77
C VAL A 248 -18.02 -21.77 -14.25
N ASP A 249 -19.10 -21.28 -14.88
CA ASP A 249 -19.28 -21.28 -16.32
C ASP A 249 -19.03 -19.88 -16.89
N TYR A 250 -18.18 -19.78 -17.90
CA TYR A 250 -17.88 -18.55 -18.63
C TYR A 250 -18.39 -18.67 -20.07
N ILE A 251 -19.38 -17.86 -20.42
CA ILE A 251 -20.13 -17.91 -21.68
C ILE A 251 -19.79 -16.69 -22.52
N ILE A 252 -19.10 -16.89 -23.65
CA ILE A 252 -18.73 -15.83 -24.59
C ILE A 252 -19.65 -15.87 -25.80
N THR A 253 -20.38 -14.78 -26.02
CA THR A 253 -21.34 -14.58 -27.12
C THR A 253 -20.85 -13.54 -28.14
N GLY A 254 -21.62 -13.19 -29.18
CA GLY A 254 -21.25 -12.08 -30.07
C GLY A 254 -20.35 -12.39 -31.28
N MET A 255 -20.04 -13.66 -31.58
CA MET A 255 -19.37 -14.03 -32.85
C MET A 255 -20.35 -13.90 -34.03
N THR A 256 -20.59 -12.69 -34.53
CA THR A 256 -21.17 -12.51 -35.86
C THR A 256 -20.10 -12.78 -36.92
N PRO A 257 -20.39 -13.59 -37.97
CA PRO A 257 -19.55 -13.61 -39.15
C PRO A 257 -19.66 -12.23 -39.79
N THR A 258 -18.59 -11.45 -39.74
CA THR A 258 -18.50 -10.17 -40.43
C THR A 258 -18.72 -10.37 -41.93
N PRO A 259 -19.58 -9.56 -42.59
CA PRO A 259 -19.56 -9.48 -44.04
C PRO A 259 -18.21 -8.93 -44.51
N SER A 260 -17.76 -9.47 -45.64
CA SER A 260 -16.54 -9.13 -46.39
C SER A 260 -16.16 -7.63 -46.32
N PRO A 261 -14.85 -7.29 -46.21
CA PRO A 261 -14.40 -5.91 -46.33
C PRO A 261 -14.72 -5.38 -47.73
N ASP A 262 -15.43 -4.25 -47.76
CA ASP A 262 -15.55 -3.40 -48.94
C ASP A 262 -14.21 -2.68 -49.14
N PRO A 263 -13.54 -2.81 -50.30
CA PRO A 263 -12.23 -2.23 -50.53
C PRO A 263 -12.36 -0.78 -51.02
N ASP A 264 -12.94 0.12 -50.24
CA ASP A 264 -12.66 1.56 -50.34
C ASP A 264 -13.31 2.32 -49.18
N THR A 265 -12.51 2.74 -48.21
CA THR A 265 -12.58 4.04 -47.49
C THR A 265 -11.73 3.99 -46.23
N GLY A 266 -10.54 4.59 -46.31
CA GLY A 266 -9.80 5.11 -45.16
C GLY A 266 -9.12 4.07 -44.27
N THR A 267 -7.80 4.06 -44.31
CA THR A 267 -6.94 3.62 -43.20
C THR A 267 -7.53 4.07 -41.85
N PRO A 268 -7.63 3.21 -40.82
CA PRO A 268 -7.82 3.67 -39.45
C PRO A 268 -6.68 4.66 -39.17
N PRO A 269 -6.93 5.83 -38.56
CA PRO A 269 -5.85 6.77 -38.31
C PRO A 269 -4.87 6.10 -37.33
N THR A 270 -3.65 5.91 -37.81
CA THR A 270 -2.47 5.53 -37.02
C THR A 270 -2.14 6.69 -36.09
N ASN A 271 -2.78 6.77 -34.92
CA ASN A 271 -2.65 7.89 -33.99
C ASN A 271 -1.70 7.56 -32.83
N ASN A 272 -0.43 7.24 -33.10
CA ASN A 272 0.67 7.34 -32.12
C ASN A 272 1.83 8.08 -32.79
N ALA A 273 1.52 9.16 -33.50
CA ALA A 273 2.47 9.79 -34.39
C ALA A 273 3.49 10.58 -33.57
N LYS A 274 4.77 10.36 -33.86
CA LYS A 274 5.83 11.24 -33.41
C LYS A 274 5.55 12.64 -33.94
N VAL A 275 5.63 13.63 -33.07
CA VAL A 275 5.52 15.05 -33.43
C VAL A 275 6.91 15.55 -33.82
N ASP A 276 7.09 15.95 -35.07
CA ASP A 276 8.32 16.56 -35.54
C ASP A 276 8.28 18.06 -35.26
N PHE A 277 9.22 18.53 -34.43
CA PHE A 277 9.35 19.96 -34.13
C PHE A 277 10.44 20.62 -34.97
N ASP A 278 10.15 21.82 -35.46
CA ASP A 278 11.16 22.67 -36.07
C ASP A 278 12.29 22.93 -35.05
N ASN A 279 13.51 22.63 -35.48
CA ASN A 279 14.75 22.75 -34.70
C ASN A 279 14.79 21.87 -33.43
N GLN A 280 14.10 20.73 -33.40
CA GLN A 280 14.11 19.83 -32.24
C GLN A 280 15.56 19.53 -31.78
N PRO A 281 15.94 19.94 -30.57
CA PRO A 281 17.25 19.65 -30.02
C PRO A 281 17.33 18.21 -29.52
N SER A 282 18.54 17.66 -29.54
CA SER A 282 18.84 16.38 -28.92
C SER A 282 19.25 16.60 -27.46
N HIS A 283 18.44 16.11 -26.52
CA HIS A 283 18.69 16.25 -25.09
C HIS A 283 17.99 15.15 -24.27
N ASN A 284 18.40 14.97 -23.02
CA ASN A 284 17.74 14.08 -22.07
C ASN A 284 16.52 14.73 -21.39
N THR A 285 15.71 13.93 -20.70
CA THR A 285 14.58 14.42 -19.90
C THR A 285 14.85 14.14 -18.42
N ILE A 286 14.82 15.18 -17.57
CA ILE A 286 14.84 15.05 -16.11
C ILE A 286 13.42 15.07 -15.55
N ASP A 287 12.65 16.07 -15.95
CA ASP A 287 11.27 16.29 -15.53
C ASP A 287 10.53 17.09 -16.61
N ALA A 288 9.20 17.05 -16.60
CA ALA A 288 8.37 17.75 -17.56
C ALA A 288 7.08 18.29 -16.93
N ALA A 289 6.61 19.42 -17.44
CA ALA A 289 5.33 20.02 -17.09
C ALA A 289 4.57 20.46 -18.34
N TYR A 290 3.25 20.30 -18.32
CA TYR A 290 2.37 20.75 -19.40
C TYR A 290 1.54 21.95 -18.98
N SER A 291 1.46 22.96 -19.85
CA SER A 291 0.61 24.13 -19.66
C SER A 291 -0.61 24.07 -20.56
N ASP A 292 -1.79 23.95 -19.96
CA ASP A 292 -3.07 23.86 -20.69
C ASP A 292 -3.33 25.13 -21.50
N ALA A 293 -3.15 26.30 -20.89
CA ALA A 293 -3.50 27.57 -21.52
C ALA A 293 -2.53 27.95 -22.64
N LEU A 294 -1.28 27.47 -22.59
CA LEU A 294 -0.28 27.70 -23.62
C LEU A 294 -0.26 26.59 -24.67
N ASN A 295 -0.77 25.39 -24.34
CA ASN A 295 -0.60 24.17 -25.11
C ASN A 295 0.88 23.89 -25.42
N VAL A 296 1.70 23.93 -24.36
CA VAL A 296 3.16 23.81 -24.39
C VAL A 296 3.62 22.77 -23.38
N ILE A 297 4.52 21.89 -23.80
CA ILE A 297 5.26 20.99 -22.89
C ILE A 297 6.62 21.65 -22.59
N ALA A 298 6.92 21.85 -21.31
CA ALA A 298 8.23 22.29 -20.83
C ALA A 298 9.00 21.09 -20.28
N ILE A 299 10.22 20.88 -20.76
CA ILE A 299 11.09 19.77 -20.37
C ILE A 299 12.40 20.34 -19.84
N ILE A 300 12.82 19.90 -18.66
CA ILE A 300 14.13 20.26 -18.12
C ILE A 300 15.16 19.18 -18.39
N SER A 301 16.40 19.61 -18.60
CA SER A 301 17.52 18.77 -19.03
C SER A 301 18.83 19.33 -18.50
N ASP A 302 19.77 18.43 -18.24
CA ASP A 302 21.17 18.73 -17.90
C ASP A 302 22.17 18.28 -18.99
N SER A 303 21.74 17.49 -19.97
CA SER A 303 22.54 17.01 -21.09
C SER A 303 21.90 17.34 -22.43
N PRO A 304 22.60 18.04 -23.36
CA PRO A 304 24.02 18.39 -23.30
C PRO A 304 24.34 19.64 -22.45
N LYS A 305 23.33 20.36 -21.98
CA LYS A 305 23.45 21.56 -21.16
C LYS A 305 22.23 21.73 -20.28
N ASN A 306 22.38 22.51 -19.21
CA ASN A 306 21.29 22.92 -18.34
C ASN A 306 20.33 23.84 -19.10
N THR A 307 19.12 23.38 -19.42
CA THR A 307 18.17 24.12 -20.27
C THR A 307 16.72 23.71 -19.97
N VAL A 308 15.79 24.65 -20.13
CA VAL A 308 14.36 24.36 -20.31
C VAL A 308 14.06 24.36 -21.80
N TYR A 309 13.56 23.24 -22.30
CA TYR A 309 13.07 23.07 -23.66
C TYR A 309 11.56 23.21 -23.67
N PHE A 310 11.03 24.16 -24.43
CA PHE A 310 9.60 24.37 -24.62
C PHE A 310 9.18 23.86 -25.99
N TYR A 311 8.23 22.93 -26.00
CA TYR A 311 7.65 22.33 -27.18
C TYR A 311 6.22 22.85 -27.35
N SER A 312 6.03 23.75 -28.31
CA SER A 312 4.71 24.30 -28.65
C SER A 312 3.97 23.33 -29.56
N LEU A 313 2.88 22.76 -29.05
CA LEU A 313 2.03 21.83 -29.81
C LEU A 313 1.14 22.56 -30.81
N SER A 314 1.01 23.89 -30.69
CA SER A 314 0.18 24.72 -31.55
C SER A 314 0.83 25.03 -32.90
N ASP A 315 2.16 25.14 -32.94
CA ASP A 315 2.91 25.47 -34.16
C ASP A 315 4.09 24.54 -34.44
N ALA A 316 4.21 23.44 -33.68
CA ALA A 316 5.25 22.43 -33.79
C ALA A 316 6.67 23.02 -33.77
N LYS A 317 6.91 24.00 -32.89
CA LYS A 317 8.24 24.58 -32.68
C LYS A 317 8.81 24.26 -31.31
N SER A 318 10.13 24.15 -31.28
CA SER A 318 10.90 24.04 -30.05
C SER A 318 11.63 25.34 -29.74
N TYR A 319 11.75 25.66 -28.44
CA TYR A 319 12.44 26.83 -27.94
C TYR A 319 13.28 26.47 -26.72
N GLU A 320 14.43 27.10 -26.58
CA GLU A 320 15.38 26.83 -25.50
C GLU A 320 15.55 28.05 -24.61
N ILE A 321 15.60 27.84 -23.31
CA ILE A 321 16.01 28.83 -22.33
C ILE A 321 17.11 28.23 -21.46
N ASP A 322 18.32 28.75 -21.61
CA ASP A 322 19.49 28.29 -20.86
C ASP A 322 19.31 28.54 -19.35
N LEU A 323 19.67 27.54 -18.55
CA LEU A 323 19.65 27.60 -17.09
C LEU A 323 21.08 27.72 -16.56
N THR A 324 21.26 28.51 -15.50
CA THR A 324 22.61 28.72 -14.92
C THR A 324 23.04 27.60 -13.98
N ARG A 325 22.13 26.70 -13.59
CA ARG A 325 22.36 25.57 -12.67
C ARG A 325 21.64 24.33 -13.18
N THR A 326 22.12 23.17 -12.75
CA THR A 326 21.49 21.88 -13.04
C THR A 326 20.05 21.88 -12.52
N PRO A 327 19.05 21.60 -13.38
CA PRO A 327 17.66 21.57 -12.96
C PRO A 327 17.33 20.21 -12.31
N THR A 328 16.43 20.23 -11.32
CA THR A 328 16.03 19.03 -10.55
C THR A 328 14.55 18.70 -10.67
N SER A 329 13.69 19.71 -10.81
CA SER A 329 12.24 19.57 -10.97
C SER A 329 11.65 20.77 -11.71
N ILE A 330 10.45 20.62 -12.28
CA ILE A 330 9.70 21.71 -12.91
C ILE A 330 8.22 21.66 -12.53
N ALA A 331 7.63 22.82 -12.25
CA ALA A 331 6.18 22.98 -12.14
C ALA A 331 5.69 24.18 -12.95
N VAL A 332 4.39 24.18 -13.25
CA VAL A 332 3.73 25.28 -13.95
C VAL A 332 2.42 25.65 -13.26
N ASP A 333 2.10 26.94 -13.26
CA ASP A 333 0.79 27.42 -12.81
C ASP A 333 -0.29 27.19 -13.88
N ASN A 334 -1.06 26.12 -13.71
CA ASN A 334 -2.30 25.86 -14.44
C ASN A 334 -3.56 26.34 -13.69
N ILE A 335 -3.42 26.95 -12.52
CA ILE A 335 -4.54 27.27 -11.61
C ILE A 335 -4.95 28.73 -11.76
N ASN A 336 -4.01 29.66 -11.55
CA ASN A 336 -4.27 31.09 -11.52
C ASN A 336 -4.03 31.76 -12.88
N GLY A 337 -3.72 30.97 -13.92
CA GLY A 337 -3.58 31.42 -15.29
C GLY A 337 -2.35 32.30 -15.55
N THR A 338 -1.39 32.35 -14.62
CA THR A 338 -0.12 33.06 -14.86
C THR A 338 0.75 32.30 -15.86
N ASN A 339 0.57 30.98 -15.98
CA ASN A 339 1.37 30.08 -16.81
C ASN A 339 2.87 30.27 -16.60
N ARG A 340 3.25 30.60 -15.37
CA ARG A 340 4.62 30.76 -14.93
C ARG A 340 5.20 29.38 -14.67
N PHE A 341 6.34 29.09 -15.28
CA PHE A 341 7.10 27.87 -15.01
C PHE A 341 8.13 28.14 -13.91
N ILE A 342 8.33 27.17 -13.02
CA ILE A 342 9.27 27.23 -11.90
C ILE A 342 10.18 26.02 -12.00
N VAL A 343 11.49 26.26 -12.06
CA VAL A 343 12.50 25.22 -12.16
C VAL A 343 13.29 25.17 -10.86
N GLY A 344 13.35 23.98 -10.25
CA GLY A 344 14.12 23.69 -9.05
C GLY A 344 15.60 23.47 -9.37
N HIS A 345 16.46 23.88 -8.46
CA HIS A 345 17.90 23.63 -8.48
C HIS A 345 18.41 23.43 -7.04
N ASN A 346 19.69 23.08 -6.93
CA ASN A 346 20.40 23.17 -5.65
C ASN A 346 20.42 24.63 -5.16
N MET A 347 19.82 24.89 -3.99
CA MET A 347 19.69 26.19 -3.31
C MET A 347 19.17 27.35 -4.17
N MET A 348 18.45 27.08 -5.26
CA MET A 348 17.84 28.11 -6.10
C MET A 348 16.56 27.61 -6.79
N ILE A 349 15.61 28.51 -7.05
CA ILE A 349 14.61 28.33 -8.12
C ILE A 349 14.84 29.34 -9.25
N THR A 350 14.58 28.92 -10.49
CA THR A 350 14.46 29.82 -11.65
C THR A 350 13.00 29.91 -12.07
N THR A 351 12.45 31.13 -12.05
CA THR A 351 11.12 31.41 -12.60
C THR A 351 11.23 31.76 -14.08
N VAL A 352 10.30 31.29 -14.89
CA VAL A 352 10.19 31.62 -16.32
C VAL A 352 8.79 32.15 -16.59
N ASN A 353 8.69 33.45 -16.87
CA ASN A 353 7.48 34.06 -17.39
C ASN A 353 7.48 33.86 -18.92
N TYR A 354 6.85 32.76 -19.36
CA TYR A 354 6.84 32.37 -20.76
C TYR A 354 6.07 33.36 -21.62
N ASN A 355 6.69 33.86 -22.68
CA ASN A 355 6.04 34.75 -23.64
C ASN A 355 5.64 33.97 -24.90
N ASN A 356 4.38 33.59 -24.99
CA ASN A 356 3.87 32.80 -26.13
C ASN A 356 4.06 33.46 -27.50
N ALA A 357 4.01 34.81 -27.57
CA ALA A 357 4.18 35.52 -28.83
C ALA A 357 5.64 35.54 -29.29
N THR A 358 6.58 35.59 -28.34
CA THR A 358 8.02 35.59 -28.60
C THR A 358 8.76 34.75 -27.54
N PRO A 359 8.73 33.40 -27.63
CA PRO A 359 9.23 32.52 -26.57
C PRO A 359 10.70 32.74 -26.19
N GLN A 360 11.54 33.08 -27.17
CA GLN A 360 12.96 33.44 -26.98
C GLN A 360 13.16 34.70 -26.11
N SER A 361 12.14 35.55 -25.96
CA SER A 361 12.19 36.75 -25.12
C SER A 361 11.50 36.54 -23.76
N SER A 362 11.25 35.29 -23.37
CA SER A 362 10.68 34.97 -22.05
C SER A 362 11.60 35.50 -20.95
N GLN A 363 11.00 36.02 -19.88
CA GLN A 363 11.76 36.61 -18.79
C GLN A 363 12.07 35.55 -17.75
N THR A 364 13.34 35.50 -17.32
CA THR A 364 13.78 34.63 -16.23
C THR A 364 14.16 35.45 -15.01
N ASN A 365 13.89 34.92 -13.82
CA ASN A 365 14.35 35.48 -12.56
C ASN A 365 14.77 34.36 -11.61
N GLN A 366 15.84 34.59 -10.86
CA GLN A 366 16.42 33.63 -9.93
C GLN A 366 16.13 34.03 -8.50
N ILE A 367 15.70 33.07 -7.69
CA ILE A 367 15.43 33.26 -6.27
C ILE A 367 16.25 32.22 -5.51
N PHE A 368 17.16 32.69 -4.64
CA PHE A 368 17.94 31.80 -3.78
C PHE A 368 17.11 31.34 -2.60
N ASN A 369 17.28 30.08 -2.22
CA ASN A 369 16.50 29.44 -1.16
C ASN A 369 17.44 28.63 -0.25
N SER A 370 16.92 28.07 0.86
CA SER A 370 17.79 27.53 1.93
C SER A 370 18.22 26.08 1.76
N HIS A 371 17.66 25.34 0.78
CA HIS A 371 17.93 23.91 0.59
C HIS A 371 18.00 23.50 -0.88
N ASP A 372 18.54 22.31 -1.13
CA ASP A 372 18.56 21.72 -2.46
C ASP A 372 17.18 21.19 -2.83
N VAL A 373 16.59 21.73 -3.91
CA VAL A 373 15.20 21.43 -4.27
C VAL A 373 15.10 20.02 -4.85
N PHE A 374 14.38 19.14 -4.17
CA PHE A 374 14.00 17.83 -4.72
C PHE A 374 12.75 17.96 -5.59
N ASP A 375 11.68 18.46 -5.00
CA ASP A 375 10.39 18.61 -5.65
C ASP A 375 9.78 19.97 -5.29
N LEU A 376 8.91 20.46 -6.17
CA LEU A 376 8.27 21.76 -6.00
C LEU A 376 6.87 21.80 -6.58
N SER A 377 6.04 22.66 -6.02
CA SER A 377 4.71 22.97 -6.56
C SER A 377 4.43 24.47 -6.54
N THR A 378 3.48 24.94 -7.35
CA THR A 378 3.20 26.38 -7.48
C THR A 378 1.75 26.69 -7.82
N ASP A 379 1.24 27.81 -7.32
CA ASP A 379 0.00 28.45 -7.77
C ASP A 379 0.28 29.69 -8.65
N GLY A 380 1.52 29.89 -9.08
CA GLY A 380 1.96 31.05 -9.86
C GLY A 380 2.27 32.31 -9.04
N ARG A 381 1.75 32.41 -7.81
CA ARG A 381 2.07 33.49 -6.85
C ARG A 381 3.08 33.05 -5.80
N TYR A 382 2.95 31.82 -5.34
CA TYR A 382 3.86 31.15 -4.43
C TYR A 382 4.43 29.88 -5.07
N ALA A 383 5.64 29.53 -4.66
CA ALA A 383 6.20 28.21 -4.85
C ALA A 383 6.48 27.58 -3.49
N TRP A 384 6.27 26.28 -3.40
CA TRP A 384 6.56 25.47 -2.23
C TRP A 384 7.56 24.40 -2.61
N THR A 385 8.63 24.25 -1.83
CA THR A 385 9.71 23.31 -2.16
C THR A 385 10.09 22.47 -0.94
N LEU A 386 10.47 21.22 -1.19
CA LEU A 386 11.01 20.29 -0.19
C LEU A 386 12.43 19.85 -0.57
N PRO A 387 13.27 19.48 0.42
CA PRO A 387 14.68 19.22 0.20
C PRO A 387 14.97 17.80 -0.32
N SER A 388 16.14 17.65 -0.95
CA SER A 388 16.67 16.37 -1.42
C SER A 388 17.39 15.54 -0.36
N GLU A 389 17.76 16.16 0.77
CA GLU A 389 18.52 15.55 1.86
C GLU A 389 17.98 16.05 3.21
N ASP A 390 18.26 15.27 4.26
CA ASP A 390 17.92 15.51 5.67
C ASP A 390 16.44 15.30 6.07
N GLN A 391 16.22 15.07 7.36
CA GLN A 391 14.92 14.75 7.96
C GLN A 391 14.51 15.79 8.99
N TRP A 392 13.21 15.93 9.20
CA TRP A 392 12.60 16.99 10.02
C TRP A 392 12.72 18.38 9.39
N GLU A 393 12.69 18.41 8.06
CA GLU A 393 12.86 19.61 7.25
C GLU A 393 11.54 20.36 7.07
N GLU A 394 11.62 21.68 7.05
CA GLU A 394 10.44 22.55 6.94
C GLU A 394 10.05 22.81 5.48
N LEU A 395 8.75 22.98 5.21
CA LEU A 395 8.31 23.43 3.89
C LEU A 395 8.85 24.83 3.62
N GLN A 396 9.53 25.02 2.49
CA GLN A 396 9.97 26.34 2.09
C GLN A 396 8.92 27.02 1.21
N ILE A 397 8.52 28.23 1.60
CA ILE A 397 7.48 29.03 0.97
C ILE A 397 8.15 30.25 0.31
N ILE A 398 8.01 30.36 -1.00
CA ILE A 398 8.66 31.40 -1.81
C ILE A 398 7.59 32.26 -2.46
N ASN A 399 7.58 33.56 -2.17
CA ASN A 399 6.73 34.51 -2.86
C ASN A 399 7.38 34.89 -4.20
N LEU A 400 6.71 34.55 -5.30
CA LEU A 400 7.25 34.72 -6.64
C LEU A 400 7.19 36.16 -7.16
N ASN A 401 6.47 37.06 -6.46
CA ASN A 401 6.37 38.46 -6.86
C ASN A 401 7.53 39.31 -6.34
N ASP A 402 7.98 39.09 -5.10
CA ASP A 402 9.06 39.84 -4.47
C ASP A 402 10.32 39.02 -4.20
N GLY A 403 10.28 37.70 -4.42
CA GLY A 403 11.39 36.79 -4.19
C GLY A 403 11.66 36.50 -2.72
N SER A 404 10.76 36.88 -1.80
CA SER A 404 10.91 36.58 -0.38
C SER A 404 10.76 35.08 -0.13
N VAL A 405 11.64 34.55 0.73
CA VAL A 405 11.68 33.15 1.12
C VAL A 405 11.46 33.07 2.62
N LYS A 406 10.57 32.18 3.04
CA LYS A 406 10.39 31.82 4.44
C LYS A 406 10.20 30.33 4.59
N LEU A 407 10.39 29.84 5.80
CA LEU A 407 10.02 28.49 6.17
C LEU A 407 8.58 28.50 6.69
N GLY A 408 7.87 27.39 6.49
CA GLY A 408 6.59 27.13 7.12
C GLY A 408 6.73 27.01 8.63
N ASP A 409 5.61 26.79 9.32
CA ASP A 409 5.69 26.33 10.71
C ASP A 409 6.40 24.96 10.74
N VAL A 410 6.95 24.55 11.89
CA VAL A 410 7.80 23.36 12.05
C VAL A 410 7.08 22.07 11.61
N TRP A 411 7.09 21.79 10.31
CA TRP A 411 6.58 20.58 9.67
C TRP A 411 7.78 19.67 9.57
N GLY A 412 7.73 18.48 10.14
CA GLY A 412 8.83 17.54 10.07
C GLY A 412 8.76 16.71 8.80
N TYR A 413 9.14 17.27 7.64
CA TYR A 413 9.23 16.47 6.41
C TYR A 413 10.50 15.65 6.38
N TYR A 414 10.42 14.51 5.69
CA TYR A 414 11.59 13.76 5.28
C TYR A 414 12.06 14.25 3.91
N GLU A 415 13.35 14.08 3.65
CA GLU A 415 13.93 14.28 2.34
C GLU A 415 13.17 13.50 1.27
N GLN A 416 13.23 14.00 0.04
CA GLN A 416 12.65 13.34 -1.14
C GLN A 416 11.14 13.11 -1.06
N THR A 417 10.44 13.82 -0.15
CA THR A 417 8.98 13.85 -0.12
C THR A 417 8.46 14.52 -1.39
N LYS A 418 7.53 13.84 -2.10
CA LYS A 418 6.84 14.40 -3.27
C LYS A 418 5.79 15.40 -2.82
N LEU A 419 5.67 16.52 -3.52
CA LEU A 419 4.78 17.63 -3.16
C LEU A 419 3.97 18.09 -4.38
N LYS A 420 2.64 18.05 -4.27
CA LYS A 420 1.75 18.52 -5.34
C LYS A 420 0.61 19.37 -4.77
N ILE A 421 0.34 20.50 -5.42
CA ILE A 421 -0.87 21.30 -5.17
C ILE A 421 -2.08 20.61 -5.82
N ASN A 422 -3.20 20.61 -5.11
CA ASN A 422 -4.46 20.16 -5.70
C ASN A 422 -4.89 21.14 -6.82
N PRO A 423 -5.44 20.68 -7.96
CA PRO A 423 -5.89 21.53 -9.05
C PRO A 423 -6.89 22.64 -8.65
N THR A 424 -7.63 22.47 -7.56
CA THR A 424 -8.54 23.51 -7.02
C THR A 424 -7.83 24.57 -6.19
N SER A 425 -6.51 24.43 -5.96
CA SER A 425 -5.68 25.27 -5.08
C SER A 425 -6.09 25.29 -3.61
N SER A 426 -6.93 24.35 -3.17
CA SER A 426 -7.41 24.32 -1.78
C SER A 426 -6.41 23.74 -0.79
N ALA A 427 -5.45 22.92 -1.26
CA ALA A 427 -4.51 22.21 -0.40
C ALA A 427 -3.22 21.79 -1.12
N LEU A 428 -2.16 21.61 -0.34
CA LEU A 428 -0.94 20.89 -0.73
C LEU A 428 -1.03 19.45 -0.23
N TYR A 429 -0.61 18.50 -1.05
CA TYR A 429 -0.46 17.11 -0.65
C TYR A 429 0.99 16.70 -0.75
N SER A 430 1.42 15.87 0.19
CA SER A 430 2.78 15.39 0.30
C SER A 430 2.82 13.88 0.47
N LEU A 431 3.70 13.19 -0.26
CA LEU A 431 3.92 11.75 -0.13
C LEU A 431 5.36 11.48 0.31
N THR A 432 5.51 10.85 1.47
CA THR A 432 6.83 10.44 1.97
C THR A 432 7.31 9.19 1.22
N THR A 433 8.53 9.24 0.67
CA THR A 433 9.08 8.22 -0.25
C THR A 433 10.25 7.42 0.32
N VAL A 434 10.96 7.95 1.32
CA VAL A 434 12.20 7.36 1.86
C VAL A 434 12.00 6.45 3.08
N ILE A 435 10.82 6.50 3.69
CA ILE A 435 10.45 5.61 4.80
C ILE A 435 9.32 4.68 4.38
N SER A 436 9.36 3.45 4.90
CA SER A 436 8.36 2.42 4.65
C SER A 436 7.61 2.08 5.95
N PRO A 437 6.27 2.07 5.95
CA PRO A 437 5.40 2.38 4.82
C PRO A 437 5.37 3.89 4.49
N GLY A 438 5.32 4.24 3.20
CA GLY A 438 5.13 5.63 2.77
C GLY A 438 3.71 6.12 3.09
N ASN A 439 3.52 7.42 3.27
CA ASN A 439 2.21 7.99 3.58
C ASN A 439 1.94 9.27 2.80
N ILE A 440 0.67 9.49 2.47
CA ILE A 440 0.18 10.76 1.95
C ILE A 440 -0.38 11.63 3.09
N SER A 441 -0.13 12.94 3.02
CA SER A 441 -0.64 13.92 3.97
C SER A 441 -1.15 15.16 3.23
N ARG A 442 -2.14 15.86 3.81
CA ARG A 442 -2.75 17.08 3.27
C ARG A 442 -2.48 18.27 4.19
N ALA A 443 -1.98 19.37 3.64
CA ALA A 443 -1.90 20.68 4.28
C ALA A 443 -2.92 21.63 3.63
N ASP A 444 -3.81 22.22 4.43
CA ASP A 444 -4.78 23.19 3.93
C ASP A 444 -4.10 24.46 3.39
N LEU A 445 -4.58 25.01 2.28
CA LEU A 445 -3.96 26.14 1.58
C LEU A 445 -4.85 27.39 1.55
N THR A 446 -5.75 27.56 2.53
CA THR A 446 -6.57 28.78 2.66
C THR A 446 -5.72 30.06 2.69
N ASP A 447 -4.54 30.01 3.31
CA ASP A 447 -3.49 31.02 3.18
C ASP A 447 -2.27 30.43 2.45
N PRO A 448 -2.06 30.73 1.16
CA PRO A 448 -0.89 30.26 0.40
C PRO A 448 0.45 30.68 1.01
N ALA A 449 0.47 31.82 1.72
CA ALA A 449 1.65 32.26 2.42
C ALA A 449 1.88 31.44 3.69
N SER A 450 0.90 30.77 4.26
CA SER A 450 1.00 30.04 5.52
C SER A 450 0.11 28.80 5.49
N PRO A 451 0.47 27.74 4.73
CA PRO A 451 -0.35 26.55 4.68
C PRO A 451 -0.48 25.92 6.08
N ALA A 452 -1.53 25.13 6.32
CA ALA A 452 -1.76 24.52 7.62
C ALA A 452 -0.84 23.31 7.87
N TYR A 453 -0.76 22.87 9.13
CA TYR A 453 -0.02 21.65 9.48
C TYR A 453 -0.57 20.43 8.72
N PRO A 454 0.29 19.60 8.11
CA PRO A 454 -0.15 18.46 7.31
C PRO A 454 -0.82 17.39 8.18
N VAL A 455 -2.00 16.93 7.75
CA VAL A 455 -2.72 15.81 8.35
C VAL A 455 -2.49 14.58 7.49
N SER A 456 -2.00 13.51 8.10
CA SER A 456 -1.74 12.25 7.40
C SER A 456 -3.01 11.46 7.09
N SER A 457 -2.96 10.66 6.03
CA SER A 457 -4.01 9.68 5.73
C SER A 457 -4.16 8.68 6.88
N ILE A 458 -5.36 8.10 6.99
CA ILE A 458 -5.66 7.05 7.98
C ILE A 458 -5.07 5.68 7.60
N TYR A 459 -4.48 5.56 6.40
CA TYR A 459 -4.07 4.29 5.80
C TYR A 459 -2.57 4.04 5.87
N HIS A 460 -1.88 4.60 6.88
CA HIS A 460 -0.45 4.42 7.05
C HIS A 460 -0.10 2.93 7.24
N GLY A 461 0.43 2.30 6.19
CA GLY A 461 0.74 0.87 6.16
C GLY A 461 -0.36 -0.05 5.64
N ASP A 462 -1.57 0.46 5.40
CA ASP A 462 -2.68 -0.34 4.90
C ASP A 462 -2.61 -0.54 3.38
N TYR A 463 -2.13 0.49 2.66
CA TYR A 463 -1.92 0.44 1.22
C TYR A 463 -0.49 0.81 0.86
N GLN A 464 0.03 0.19 -0.19
CA GLN A 464 1.29 0.60 -0.79
C GLN A 464 1.05 1.80 -1.71
N PHE A 465 1.69 2.94 -1.41
CA PHE A 465 1.57 4.16 -2.22
C PHE A 465 2.71 4.38 -3.22
N CYS A 466 3.79 3.59 -3.15
CA CYS A 466 4.99 3.80 -3.98
C CYS A 466 5.55 5.24 -3.79
N ASN A 467 6.24 5.81 -4.79
CA ASN A 467 7.05 7.03 -4.66
C ASN A 467 6.56 8.23 -5.48
N ASP A 468 5.35 8.16 -6.04
CA ASP A 468 4.72 9.29 -6.74
C ASP A 468 3.18 9.21 -6.64
N PHE A 469 2.50 10.31 -6.97
CA PHE A 469 1.05 10.37 -7.03
C PHE A 469 0.59 11.49 -7.98
N TRP A 470 -0.60 11.40 -8.55
CA TRP A 470 -1.15 12.40 -9.47
C TRP A 470 -2.56 12.79 -9.06
N PHE A 471 -2.96 14.01 -9.39
CA PHE A 471 -4.35 14.40 -9.30
C PHE A 471 -5.05 14.17 -10.63
N ASN A 472 -6.34 13.87 -10.53
CA ASN A 472 -7.25 14.04 -11.66
C ASN A 472 -7.48 15.55 -11.89
N HIS A 473 -7.84 15.99 -13.11
CA HIS A 473 -7.86 17.44 -13.42
C HIS A 473 -8.85 18.25 -12.59
N THR A 474 -9.95 17.64 -12.12
CA THR A 474 -10.93 18.31 -11.26
C THR A 474 -10.48 18.41 -9.80
N GLY A 475 -9.36 17.78 -9.43
CA GLY A 475 -8.82 17.80 -8.07
C GLY A 475 -9.66 17.02 -7.04
N THR A 476 -10.47 16.07 -7.50
CA THR A 476 -11.35 15.24 -6.66
C THR A 476 -10.80 13.85 -6.38
N SER A 477 -9.73 13.44 -7.07
CA SER A 477 -9.09 12.14 -6.88
C SER A 477 -7.57 12.24 -6.91
N ILE A 478 -6.92 11.39 -6.13
CA ILE A 478 -5.48 11.16 -6.09
C ILE A 478 -5.23 9.74 -6.58
N PHE A 479 -4.31 9.56 -7.50
CA PHE A 479 -3.83 8.26 -7.96
C PHE A 479 -2.38 8.09 -7.51
N THR A 480 -2.05 7.02 -6.80
CA THR A 480 -0.67 6.75 -6.38
C THR A 480 0.06 5.91 -7.43
N GLN A 481 1.39 5.92 -7.40
CA GLN A 481 2.24 5.15 -8.31
C GLN A 481 1.99 3.63 -8.23
N CYS A 482 1.52 3.13 -7.09
CA CYS A 482 1.13 1.73 -6.92
C CYS A 482 -0.36 1.47 -7.28
N GLY A 483 -1.02 2.45 -7.91
CA GLY A 483 -2.37 2.33 -8.46
C GLY A 483 -3.50 2.65 -7.50
N VAL A 484 -3.25 3.02 -6.25
CA VAL A 484 -4.33 3.32 -5.29
C VAL A 484 -5.02 4.61 -5.68
N LYS A 485 -6.36 4.60 -5.72
CA LYS A 485 -7.19 5.79 -5.90
C LYS A 485 -7.73 6.25 -4.55
N LEU A 486 -7.47 7.50 -4.19
CA LEU A 486 -8.03 8.14 -3.01
C LEU A 486 -8.92 9.33 -3.43
N ASN A 487 -9.89 9.68 -2.60
CA ASN A 487 -10.61 10.94 -2.71
C ASN A 487 -9.70 12.11 -2.32
N ALA A 488 -9.82 13.23 -3.03
CA ALA A 488 -9.30 14.52 -2.60
C ALA A 488 -10.47 15.44 -2.25
N SER A 489 -10.49 15.97 -1.04
CA SER A 489 -11.61 16.77 -0.55
C SER A 489 -11.21 17.80 0.50
N ASP A 490 -11.98 18.88 0.60
CA ASP A 490 -11.88 19.79 1.74
C ASP A 490 -12.66 19.28 2.97
N ASN A 491 -13.48 18.24 2.81
CA ASN A 491 -14.11 17.56 3.93
C ASN A 491 -13.15 16.48 4.49
N ALA A 492 -12.58 16.74 5.66
CA ALA A 492 -11.63 15.83 6.32
C ALA A 492 -12.15 14.38 6.54
N ASN A 493 -13.48 14.16 6.56
CA ASN A 493 -14.04 12.81 6.68
C ASN A 493 -14.04 12.03 5.36
N GLU A 494 -14.02 12.73 4.23
CA GLU A 494 -14.01 12.18 2.87
C GLU A 494 -12.62 12.22 2.23
N ASP A 495 -11.78 13.13 2.72
CA ASP A 495 -10.44 13.34 2.20
C ASP A 495 -9.50 12.15 2.47
N MET A 496 -8.66 11.86 1.48
CA MET A 496 -7.75 10.72 1.45
C MET A 496 -8.43 9.39 1.80
N ARG A 497 -9.74 9.23 1.50
CA ARG A 497 -10.46 7.96 1.63
C ARG A 497 -10.24 7.10 0.41
N TYR A 498 -10.05 5.79 0.62
CA TYR A 498 -9.91 4.82 -0.44
C TYR A 498 -11.14 4.84 -1.36
N ALA A 499 -10.89 4.96 -2.66
CA ALA A 499 -11.89 5.12 -3.71
C ALA A 499 -11.69 4.12 -4.87
N GLY A 500 -10.87 3.09 -4.67
CA GLY A 500 -10.58 2.06 -5.65
C GLY A 500 -9.08 1.90 -5.92
N GLN A 501 -8.75 1.06 -6.89
CA GLN A 501 -7.37 0.80 -7.27
C GLN A 501 -7.30 0.36 -8.74
N ILE A 502 -6.28 0.87 -9.44
CA ILE A 502 -5.90 0.39 -10.77
C ILE A 502 -5.33 -1.02 -10.62
N THR A 503 -5.86 -1.97 -11.37
CA THR A 503 -5.32 -3.34 -11.35
C THR A 503 -4.01 -3.38 -12.11
N LEU A 504 -2.90 -3.47 -11.37
CA LEU A 504 -1.56 -3.59 -11.94
C LEU A 504 -1.13 -5.07 -12.01
N PRO A 505 -0.34 -5.46 -13.02
CA PRO A 505 0.12 -6.84 -13.15
C PRO A 505 1.00 -7.25 -11.96
N PRO A 506 0.93 -8.49 -11.47
CA PRO A 506 1.80 -8.94 -10.39
C PRO A 506 3.26 -9.07 -10.87
N THR A 507 4.23 -8.72 -10.01
CA THR A 507 5.65 -8.94 -10.28
C THR A 507 6.15 -10.23 -9.58
N GLN A 508 7.07 -10.96 -10.22
CA GLN A 508 7.68 -12.17 -9.64
C GLN A 508 8.98 -11.90 -8.85
N GLY A 509 9.44 -10.65 -8.80
CA GLY A 509 10.70 -10.26 -8.17
C GLY A 509 10.52 -9.06 -7.25
N TRP A 510 11.50 -8.82 -6.38
CA TRP A 510 11.52 -7.62 -5.54
C TRP A 510 11.76 -6.36 -6.41
N PRO A 511 11.03 -5.26 -6.22
CA PRO A 511 9.88 -5.11 -5.33
C PRO A 511 8.65 -5.88 -5.82
N TYR A 512 7.96 -6.61 -4.92
CA TYR A 512 6.77 -7.44 -5.23
C TYR A 512 5.51 -6.62 -5.58
N TYR A 513 5.69 -5.46 -6.19
CA TYR A 513 4.64 -4.59 -6.69
C TYR A 513 5.04 -4.04 -8.06
N SER A 514 4.01 -3.75 -8.85
CA SER A 514 4.11 -3.01 -10.11
C SER A 514 3.94 -1.53 -9.84
N ALA A 515 4.65 -0.68 -10.58
CA ALA A 515 4.63 0.77 -10.41
C ALA A 515 4.31 1.46 -11.73
N ILE A 516 3.49 2.50 -11.65
CA ILE A 516 3.15 3.41 -12.73
C ILE A 516 4.31 4.41 -12.90
N GLU A 517 4.85 4.57 -14.11
CA GLU A 517 5.86 5.59 -14.41
C GLU A 517 5.23 6.97 -14.48
N THR A 518 4.08 7.06 -15.16
CA THR A 518 3.36 8.31 -15.40
C THR A 518 1.90 8.04 -15.65
N LEU A 519 1.04 8.97 -15.24
CA LEU A 519 -0.40 8.90 -15.37
C LEU A 519 -0.99 10.30 -15.52
N ASP A 520 -2.03 10.40 -16.35
CA ASP A 520 -2.84 11.60 -16.45
C ASP A 520 -4.31 11.26 -16.79
N GLU A 521 -5.24 12.10 -16.34
CA GLU A 521 -6.68 11.97 -16.66
C GLU A 521 -7.03 12.89 -17.83
N SER A 522 -8.01 12.57 -18.66
CA SER A 522 -8.52 13.53 -19.64
C SER A 522 -9.28 14.67 -18.97
N HIS A 523 -9.26 15.86 -19.55
CA HIS A 523 -9.99 17.02 -19.04
C HIS A 523 -11.52 16.85 -18.93
N ASP A 524 -12.10 15.93 -19.71
CA ASP A 524 -13.53 15.58 -19.60
C ASP A 524 -13.81 14.48 -18.57
N SER A 525 -12.78 14.05 -17.83
CA SER A 525 -12.80 12.99 -16.81
C SER A 525 -13.39 11.67 -17.30
N THR A 526 -13.24 11.36 -18.59
CA THR A 526 -13.70 10.10 -19.17
C THR A 526 -12.59 9.06 -19.29
N LYS A 527 -11.34 9.49 -19.49
CA LYS A 527 -10.19 8.62 -19.74
C LYS A 527 -9.09 8.85 -18.71
N LEU A 528 -8.34 7.81 -18.40
CA LEU A 528 -7.17 7.83 -17.53
C LEU A 528 -6.06 7.05 -18.22
N ALA A 529 -5.02 7.74 -18.68
CA ALA A 529 -3.89 7.12 -19.36
C ALA A 529 -2.75 6.88 -18.38
N TYR A 530 -2.08 5.72 -18.49
CA TYR A 530 -0.88 5.45 -17.71
C TYR A 530 0.12 4.57 -18.47
N ALA A 531 1.39 4.71 -18.10
CA ALA A 531 2.48 3.84 -18.53
C ALA A 531 3.16 3.20 -17.31
N MET A 532 3.70 2.00 -17.48
CA MET A 532 4.31 1.21 -16.41
C MET A 532 5.82 1.43 -16.33
N GLN A 533 6.38 1.38 -15.11
CA GLN A 533 7.82 1.32 -14.92
C GLN A 533 8.40 0.02 -15.48
N GLY A 534 9.46 0.13 -16.27
CA GLY A 534 10.18 -1.02 -16.82
C GLY A 534 9.45 -1.77 -17.95
N GLU A 535 8.27 -1.31 -18.39
CA GLU A 535 7.68 -1.77 -19.64
C GLU A 535 8.10 -0.87 -20.81
N ASP A 536 8.52 -1.49 -21.91
CA ASP A 536 8.88 -0.78 -23.12
C ASP A 536 7.61 -0.35 -23.88
N SER A 537 7.53 0.95 -24.17
CA SER A 537 6.63 1.55 -25.17
C SER A 537 5.12 1.42 -24.95
N ALA A 538 4.63 0.67 -23.97
CA ALA A 538 3.20 0.39 -23.77
C ALA A 538 2.49 1.49 -22.97
N ILE A 539 1.33 1.92 -23.47
CA ILE A 539 0.42 2.85 -22.81
C ILE A 539 -0.95 2.19 -22.72
N ARG A 540 -1.63 2.42 -21.58
CA ARG A 540 -2.96 1.91 -21.29
C ARG A 540 -3.88 3.08 -20.97
N VAL A 541 -5.08 3.05 -21.53
CA VAL A 541 -6.13 4.03 -21.29
C VAL A 541 -7.30 3.33 -20.63
N LEU A 542 -7.65 3.77 -19.43
CA LEU A 542 -8.78 3.29 -18.65
C LEU A 542 -9.95 4.27 -18.75
N SER A 543 -11.15 3.80 -18.45
CA SER A 543 -12.27 4.68 -18.10
C SER A 543 -11.98 5.26 -16.72
N SER A 544 -12.04 6.58 -16.57
CA SER A 544 -11.74 7.21 -15.27
C SER A 544 -12.78 6.88 -14.19
N SER A 545 -14.01 6.57 -14.63
CA SER A 545 -15.15 6.33 -13.73
C SER A 545 -15.02 5.01 -12.95
N ASP A 546 -14.60 3.94 -13.62
CA ASP A 546 -14.59 2.58 -13.10
C ASP A 546 -13.24 1.87 -13.25
N LEU A 547 -12.23 2.54 -13.82
CA LEU A 547 -10.88 2.04 -14.05
C LEU A 547 -10.82 0.80 -14.97
N SER A 548 -11.86 0.57 -15.78
CA SER A 548 -11.87 -0.47 -16.80
C SER A 548 -10.96 -0.09 -17.97
N LEU A 549 -10.11 -1.00 -18.43
CA LEU A 549 -9.24 -0.73 -19.60
C LEU A 549 -10.09 -0.60 -20.87
N GLN A 550 -9.95 0.54 -21.53
CA GLN A 550 -10.64 0.93 -22.76
C GLN A 550 -9.75 0.67 -23.98
N GLU A 551 -8.46 0.95 -23.85
CA GLU A 551 -7.50 0.89 -24.96
C GLU A 551 -6.09 0.60 -24.45
N SER A 552 -5.31 -0.12 -25.25
CA SER A 552 -3.88 -0.27 -25.05
C SER A 552 -3.17 -0.17 -26.39
N PHE A 553 -2.06 0.57 -26.41
CA PHE A 553 -1.26 0.75 -27.61
C PHE A 553 0.23 0.85 -27.26
N THR A 554 1.08 0.69 -28.27
CA THR A 554 2.53 0.84 -28.13
C THR A 554 3.03 2.01 -28.98
N LEU A 555 4.04 2.70 -28.47
CA LEU A 555 4.81 3.67 -29.25
C LEU A 555 5.73 2.95 -30.24
N ASP A 556 5.93 3.55 -31.40
CA ASP A 556 6.90 3.07 -32.36
C ASP A 556 8.34 3.27 -31.84
N ASP A 557 9.23 2.35 -32.21
CA ASP A 557 10.66 2.52 -31.99
C ASP A 557 11.17 3.75 -32.74
N SER A 558 12.17 4.41 -32.14
CA SER A 558 12.73 5.63 -32.71
C SER A 558 14.01 5.36 -33.46
N THR A 559 14.03 5.69 -34.74
CA THR A 559 15.24 5.61 -35.56
C THR A 559 16.21 6.76 -35.25
N ILE A 560 17.38 6.44 -34.70
CA ILE A 560 18.48 7.39 -34.45
C ILE A 560 19.70 6.88 -35.22
N GLU A 561 20.29 7.72 -36.07
CA GLU A 561 21.45 7.34 -36.92
C GLU A 561 21.22 6.08 -37.80
N ASN A 562 19.97 5.82 -38.21
CA ASN A 562 19.52 4.62 -38.95
C ASN A 562 19.51 3.31 -38.14
N ILE A 563 19.50 3.39 -36.81
CA ILE A 563 19.28 2.26 -35.92
C ILE A 563 18.01 2.54 -35.13
N ASP A 564 17.12 1.55 -35.04
CA ASP A 564 15.89 1.66 -34.25
C ASP A 564 16.19 1.36 -32.78
N TYR A 565 15.72 2.25 -31.90
CA TYR A 565 15.87 2.13 -30.46
C TYR A 565 14.49 2.10 -29.79
N PRO A 566 14.29 1.26 -28.75
CA PRO A 566 13.04 1.23 -28.00
C PRO A 566 12.70 2.61 -27.43
N THR A 567 11.44 3.00 -27.57
CA THR A 567 10.90 4.24 -27.04
C THR A 567 10.25 4.00 -25.68
N THR A 568 10.74 4.61 -24.61
CA THR A 568 10.15 4.47 -23.27
C THR A 568 9.35 5.72 -22.90
N PRO A 569 8.04 5.62 -22.58
CA PRO A 569 7.25 6.75 -22.10
C PRO A 569 7.75 7.23 -20.72
N LYS A 570 7.76 8.54 -20.51
CA LYS A 570 8.21 9.20 -19.28
C LYS A 570 7.19 10.12 -18.66
N PHE A 571 6.46 10.89 -19.48
CA PHE A 571 5.39 11.76 -19.00
C PHE A 571 4.19 11.71 -19.95
N LEU A 572 2.99 11.65 -19.38
CA LEU A 572 1.72 11.73 -20.09
C LEU A 572 1.03 13.03 -19.71
N PHE A 573 0.48 13.71 -20.72
CA PHE A 573 -0.29 14.93 -20.55
C PHE A 573 -1.49 14.92 -21.49
N TYR A 574 -2.70 14.84 -20.97
CA TYR A 574 -3.90 15.15 -21.75
C TYR A 574 -3.95 16.65 -22.01
N GLY A 575 -4.00 17.00 -23.29
CA GLY A 575 -4.22 18.37 -23.70
C GLY A 575 -5.67 18.78 -23.51
N ALA A 576 -5.91 20.09 -23.39
CA ALA A 576 -7.26 20.66 -23.38
C ALA A 576 -8.04 20.37 -24.68
N ASP A 577 -7.36 19.96 -25.75
CA ASP A 577 -7.94 19.49 -27.01
C ASP A 577 -8.37 18.01 -26.99
N GLY A 578 -8.15 17.31 -25.86
CA GLY A 578 -8.50 15.91 -25.63
C GLY A 578 -7.46 14.91 -26.13
N LYS A 579 -6.34 15.38 -26.72
CA LYS A 579 -5.28 14.49 -27.21
C LYS A 579 -4.33 14.12 -26.10
N LEU A 580 -3.78 12.92 -26.16
CA LEU A 580 -2.77 12.46 -25.23
C LEU A 580 -1.38 12.79 -25.77
N ASN A 581 -0.67 13.69 -25.09
CA ASN A 581 0.71 14.06 -25.39
C ASN A 581 1.66 13.23 -24.53
N ILE A 582 2.65 12.63 -25.17
CA ILE A 582 3.47 11.59 -24.57
C ILE A 582 4.93 12.00 -24.73
N VAL A 583 5.56 12.40 -23.62
CA VAL A 583 7.01 12.62 -23.58
C VAL A 583 7.68 11.29 -23.35
N SER A 584 8.58 10.92 -24.25
CA SER A 584 9.28 9.65 -24.26
C SER A 584 10.77 9.84 -24.45
N THR A 585 11.53 8.81 -24.12
CA THR A 585 12.99 8.76 -24.32
C THR A 585 13.39 7.55 -25.14
N ALA A 586 14.40 7.71 -26.00
CA ALA A 586 15.12 6.62 -26.64
C ALA A 586 16.62 6.75 -26.34
N THR A 587 17.28 5.65 -25.96
CA THR A 587 18.72 5.68 -25.59
C THR A 587 19.56 5.05 -26.69
N ALA A 588 20.37 5.86 -27.36
CA ALA A 588 21.30 5.45 -28.41
C ALA A 588 22.74 5.72 -27.96
N ASN A 589 23.61 4.72 -28.01
CA ASN A 589 25.06 4.89 -27.71
C ASN A 589 25.36 5.56 -26.35
N ASN A 590 24.55 5.29 -25.31
CA ASN A 590 24.56 5.93 -23.98
C ASN A 590 24.14 7.41 -23.96
N GLU A 591 23.62 7.94 -25.05
CA GLU A 591 22.95 9.25 -25.10
C GLU A 591 21.43 9.03 -25.10
N THR A 592 20.72 9.78 -24.25
CA THR A 592 19.27 9.73 -24.15
C THR A 592 18.66 10.88 -24.93
N HIS A 593 17.72 10.56 -25.82
CA HIS A 593 17.05 11.51 -26.70
C HIS A 593 15.58 11.64 -26.31
N THR A 594 15.13 12.89 -26.14
CA THR A 594 13.74 13.23 -25.84
C THR A 594 12.90 13.29 -27.11
N LEU A 595 11.71 12.69 -27.04
CA LEU A 595 10.76 12.53 -28.14
C LEU A 595 9.36 12.86 -27.63
N ILE A 596 8.49 13.36 -28.51
CA ILE A 596 7.10 13.64 -28.16
C ILE A 596 6.19 12.96 -29.19
N PHE A 597 5.20 12.23 -28.70
CA PHE A 597 4.17 11.59 -29.49
C PHE A 597 2.81 12.17 -29.15
N GLN A 598 1.87 12.11 -30.09
CA GLN A 598 0.49 12.51 -29.87
C GLN A 598 -0.46 11.39 -30.31
N HIS A 599 -1.44 11.11 -29.45
CA HIS A 599 -2.49 10.11 -29.64
C HIS A 599 -3.88 10.75 -29.61
#